data_AF-A0A527ZAC0-F1
#
_entry.id   AF-A0A527ZAC0-F1
#
_cell.length_a   1.000
_cell.length_b   1.000
_cell.length_c   1.000
_cell.angle_alpha   90.00
_cell.angle_beta   90.00
_cell.angle_gamma   90.00
#
_symmetry.space_group_name_H-M   'P 1'
#
loop_
_entity.id
_entity.type
_entity.pdbx_description
1 polymer ?
#
loop_
_entity_poly.entity_id
_entity_poly.type
_entity_poly.pdbx_seq_one_letter_code
_entity_poly.pdbx_strand_id
1 'polypeptide(L)'
;QSVSEMAYEFVGNMLREAAGTQGMKFFPLVFSLFMFVLVANLLGLFPYFFTVTSHIIVTFGLAALVIGTVVVYGFMKHGLGFLKLFVPHGVPVYLLPLVVL
;
A
#
# COMPACT_ATOMS: atom_id res chain seq x y z
N GLN A 1 21.01 -16.01 -1.49
CA GLN A 1 19.96 -16.81 -2.15
C GLN A 1 18.82 -17.14 -1.18
N SER A 2 19.10 -17.76 -0.04
CA SER A 2 18.04 -18.13 0.92
C SER A 2 17.31 -16.94 1.54
N VAL A 3 18.01 -15.85 1.87
CA VAL A 3 17.39 -14.65 2.47
C VAL A 3 16.49 -13.91 1.47
N SER A 4 16.93 -13.79 0.21
CA SER A 4 16.15 -13.13 -0.84
C SER A 4 14.89 -13.92 -1.20
N GLU A 5 14.97 -15.25 -1.20
CA GLU A 5 13.83 -16.14 -1.45
C GLU A 5 12.83 -16.08 -0.29
N MET A 6 13.32 -16.11 0.96
CA MET A 6 12.47 -15.95 2.15
C MET A 6 11.75 -14.59 2.16
N ALA A 7 12.43 -13.49 1.81
CA ALA A 7 11.81 -12.17 1.73
C ALA A 7 10.74 -12.12 0.62
N TYR A 8 11.02 -12.73 -0.54
CA TYR A 8 10.10 -12.80 -1.67
C TYR A 8 8.82 -13.57 -1.30
N GLU A 9 8.98 -14.76 -0.71
CA GLU A 9 7.86 -15.58 -0.25
C GLU A 9 7.07 -14.91 0.88
N PHE A 10 7.75 -14.30 1.85
CA PHE A 10 7.10 -13.59 2.95
C PHE A 10 6.18 -12.47 2.44
N VAL A 11 6.71 -11.58 1.59
CA VAL A 11 5.92 -10.48 1.03
C VAL A 11 4.83 -11.01 0.10
N GLY A 12 5.12 -12.07 -0.66
CA GLY A 12 4.18 -12.66 -1.60
C GLY A 12 2.98 -13.28 -0.89
N ASN A 13 3.23 -14.04 0.17
CA ASN A 13 2.20 -14.66 0.99
C ASN A 13 1.38 -13.58 1.73
N MET A 14 2.04 -12.58 2.32
CA MET A 14 1.36 -11.45 2.97
C MET A 14 0.42 -10.72 2.00
N LEU A 15 0.88 -10.40 0.78
CA LEU A 15 0.04 -9.71 -0.20
C LEU A 15 -1.13 -10.60 -0.66
N ARG A 16 -0.87 -11.88 -0.87
CA ARG A 16 -1.91 -12.83 -1.29
C ARG A 16 -2.99 -13.01 -0.23
N GLU A 17 -2.63 -13.03 1.05
CA GLU A 17 -3.57 -13.10 2.16
C GLU A 17 -4.38 -11.81 2.29
N ALA A 18 -3.74 -10.65 2.15
CA ALA A 18 -4.39 -9.35 2.33
C ALA A 18 -5.30 -8.94 1.15
N ALA A 19 -4.85 -9.15 -0.10
CA ALA A 19 -5.51 -8.64 -1.30
C ALA A 19 -6.01 -9.74 -2.26
N GLY A 20 -5.82 -11.01 -1.91
CA GLY A 20 -6.16 -12.15 -2.75
C GLY A 20 -5.24 -12.31 -3.96
N THR A 21 -5.51 -13.33 -4.78
CA THR A 21 -4.71 -13.65 -5.97
C THR A 21 -4.74 -12.54 -7.03
N GLN A 22 -5.85 -11.79 -7.12
CA GLN A 22 -5.98 -10.65 -8.04
C GLN A 22 -5.08 -9.47 -7.61
N GLY A 23 -4.78 -9.35 -6.32
CA GLY A 23 -3.86 -8.34 -5.78
C GLY A 23 -2.39 -8.59 -6.15
N MET A 24 -2.03 -9.81 -6.55
CA MET A 24 -0.65 -10.16 -6.93
C MET A 24 -0.15 -9.39 -8.16
N LYS A 25 -1.02 -8.75 -8.94
CA LYS A 25 -0.62 -7.83 -10.01
C LYS A 25 0.21 -6.64 -9.48
N PHE A 26 0.01 -6.26 -8.22
CA PHE A 26 0.75 -5.19 -7.54
C PHE A 26 1.97 -5.70 -6.78
N PHE A 27 2.25 -7.00 -6.83
CA PHE A 27 3.36 -7.60 -6.10
C PHE A 27 4.71 -6.93 -6.33
N PRO A 28 5.13 -6.59 -7.57
CA PRO A 28 6.42 -5.91 -7.79
C PRO A 28 6.50 -4.58 -7.04
N LEU A 29 5.43 -3.80 -7.03
CA LEU A 29 5.37 -2.52 -6.34
C LEU A 29 5.47 -2.70 -4.81
N VAL A 30 4.68 -3.61 -4.26
CA VAL A 30 4.66 -3.90 -2.82
C VAL A 30 6.02 -4.42 -2.36
N PHE A 31 6.61 -5.35 -3.12
CA PHE A 31 7.93 -5.90 -2.82
C PHE A 31 9.03 -4.85 -2.87
N SER A 32 9.05 -3.99 -3.91
CA SER A 32 10.03 -2.90 -4.01
C SER A 32 9.89 -1.90 -2.87
N LEU A 33 8.67 -1.51 -2.49
CA LEU A 33 8.42 -0.60 -1.35
C LEU A 33 8.87 -1.21 -0.03
N PHE A 34 8.51 -2.47 0.21
CA PHE A 34 8.92 -3.19 1.42
C PHE A 34 10.44 -3.27 1.52
N MET A 35 11.12 -3.71 0.46
CA MET A 35 12.58 -3.84 0.45
C MET A 35 13.27 -2.48 0.58
N PHE A 36 12.76 -1.44 -0.09
CA PHE A 36 13.29 -0.09 0.04
C PHE A 36 13.23 0.41 1.49
N VAL A 37 12.05 0.35 2.12
CA VAL A 37 11.87 0.83 3.50
C VAL A 37 12.66 -0.02 4.48
N LEU A 38 12.67 -1.34 4.33
CA LEU A 38 13.45 -2.25 5.17
C LEU A 38 14.93 -1.92 5.12
N VAL A 39 15.53 -1.84 3.93
CA VAL A 39 16.95 -1.54 3.76
C VAL A 39 17.28 -0.13 4.25
N ALA A 40 16.46 0.87 3.92
CA ALA A 40 16.68 2.24 4.37
C ALA A 40 16.67 2.36 5.90
N ASN A 41 15.74 1.66 6.57
CA ASN A 41 15.68 1.65 8.04
C ASN A 41 16.84 0.85 8.66
N LEU A 42 17.24 -0.28 8.08
CA LEU A 42 18.39 -1.05 8.56
C LEU A 42 19.70 -0.28 8.41
N LEU A 43 19.90 0.41 7.28
CA LEU A 43 21.05 1.30 7.09
C LEU A 43 21.04 2.46 8.10
N GLY A 44 19.86 2.98 8.43
CA GLY A 44 19.67 4.01 9.44
C GLY A 44 20.08 3.63 10.87
N LEU A 45 20.25 2.34 11.17
CA LEU A 45 20.75 1.87 12.47
C LEU A 45 22.27 2.01 12.61
N PHE A 46 23.00 2.12 11.50
CA PHE A 46 24.46 2.27 11.53
C PHE A 46 24.84 3.72 11.86
N PRO A 47 25.77 3.93 12.81
CA PRO A 47 26.27 5.27 13.07
C PRO A 47 26.93 5.83 11.80
N TYR A 48 26.78 7.15 11.58
CA TYR A 48 27.22 7.89 10.39
C TYR A 48 26.41 7.67 9.09
N PHE A 49 25.44 6.76 9.05
CA PHE A 49 24.54 6.63 7.92
C PHE A 49 23.36 7.60 8.02
N PHE A 50 22.94 8.14 6.88
CA PHE A 50 21.82 9.07 6.80
C PHE A 50 20.48 8.34 6.72
N THR A 51 19.53 8.75 7.57
CA THR A 51 18.19 8.18 7.63
C THR A 51 17.26 8.83 6.60
N VAL A 52 17.25 8.28 5.38
CA VAL A 52 16.41 8.77 4.27
C VAL A 52 14.91 8.78 4.66
N THR A 53 14.47 7.80 5.45
CA THR A 53 13.09 7.67 5.93
C THR A 53 12.70 8.70 7.01
N SER A 54 13.65 9.40 7.63
CA SER A 54 13.33 10.50 8.58
C SER A 54 12.82 11.76 7.88
N HIS A 55 13.00 11.86 6.56
CA HIS A 55 12.51 12.99 5.78
C HIS A 55 11.06 12.78 5.42
N ILE A 56 10.18 13.64 5.93
CA ILE A 56 8.72 13.54 5.70
C ILE A 56 8.37 13.57 4.21
N ILE A 57 9.16 14.27 3.38
CA ILE A 57 8.93 14.31 1.94
C ILE A 57 9.08 12.93 1.29
N VAL A 58 9.98 12.08 1.80
CA VAL A 58 10.19 10.72 1.27
C VAL A 58 9.00 9.86 1.64
N THR A 59 8.62 9.81 2.92
CA THR A 59 7.49 8.99 3.38
C THR A 59 6.18 9.45 2.76
N PHE A 60 5.97 10.77 2.64
CA PHE A 60 4.83 11.35 1.93
C PHE A 60 4.83 10.96 0.45
N GLY A 61 5.97 11.03 -0.23
CA GLY A 61 6.08 10.63 -1.64
C GLY A 61 5.72 9.16 -1.86
N LEU A 62 6.21 8.26 -1.01
CA LEU A 62 5.84 6.83 -1.06
C LEU A 62 4.34 6.62 -0.78
N ALA A 63 3.79 7.31 0.21
CA ALA A 63 2.36 7.22 0.53
C ALA A 63 1.48 7.73 -0.63
N ALA A 64 1.84 8.88 -1.22
CA ALA A 64 1.14 9.44 -2.36
C ALA A 64 1.18 8.51 -3.58
N LEU A 65 2.31 7.86 -3.83
CA LEU A 65 2.45 6.86 -4.90
C LEU A 65 1.49 5.67 -4.67
N VAL A 66 1.48 5.10 -3.47
CA VAL A 66 0.63 3.95 -3.14
C VAL A 66 -0.84 4.32 -3.22
N ILE A 67 -1.25 5.40 -2.56
CA ILE A 67 -2.66 5.87 -2.55
C ILE A 67 -3.09 6.21 -3.97
N GLY A 68 -2.27 6.96 -4.72
CA GLY A 68 -2.56 7.32 -6.10
C GLY A 68 -2.75 6.09 -6.98
N THR A 69 -1.89 5.08 -6.84
CA THR A 69 -2.01 3.81 -7.57
C THR A 69 -3.33 3.10 -7.27
N VAL A 70 -3.70 2.98 -5.99
CA VAL A 70 -4.93 2.31 -5.56
C VAL A 70 -6.16 3.07 -6.05
N VAL A 71 -6.18 4.40 -5.91
CA VAL A 71 -7.31 5.25 -6.32
C VAL A 71 -7.49 5.19 -7.84
N VAL A 72 -6.42 5.43 -8.61
CA VAL A 72 -6.49 5.40 -10.08
C VAL A 72 -6.93 4.03 -10.57
N TYR A 73 -6.33 2.95 -10.07
CA TYR A 73 -6.72 1.59 -10.45
C TYR A 73 -8.15 1.25 -10.02
N GLY A 74 -8.56 1.70 -8.83
CA GLY A 74 -9.91 1.53 -8.29
C GLY A 74 -10.98 2.13 -9.22
N PHE A 75 -10.77 3.38 -9.63
CA PHE A 75 -11.62 4.05 -10.61
C PHE A 75 -11.56 3.42 -12.01
N MET A 76 -10.38 3.00 -12.48
CA MET A 76 -10.27 2.31 -13.78
C MET A 76 -11.05 1.00 -13.81
N LYS A 77 -11.04 0.24 -12.71
CA LYS A 77 -11.68 -1.09 -12.64
C LYS A 77 -13.19 -1.01 -12.35
N HIS A 78 -13.63 -0.05 -11.53
CA HIS A 78 -15.03 0.01 -11.05
C HIS A 78 -15.78 1.29 -11.46
N GLY A 79 -15.13 2.25 -12.12
CA GLY A 79 -15.72 3.53 -12.52
C GLY A 79 -16.25 4.30 -11.32
N LEU A 80 -17.43 4.90 -11.47
CA LEU A 80 -18.17 5.56 -10.38
C LEU A 80 -18.60 4.57 -9.28
N GLY A 81 -18.60 3.26 -9.56
CA GLY A 81 -18.85 2.22 -8.57
C GLY A 81 -17.78 2.12 -7.50
N PHE A 82 -16.56 2.63 -7.74
CA PHE A 82 -15.50 2.71 -6.73
C PHE A 82 -15.92 3.53 -5.50
N LEU A 83 -16.72 4.58 -5.69
CA LEU A 83 -17.18 5.45 -4.60
C LEU A 83 -18.10 4.73 -3.60
N LYS A 84 -18.70 3.60 -4.00
CA LYS A 84 -19.47 2.75 -3.08
C LYS A 84 -18.61 2.12 -1.98
N LEU A 85 -17.28 2.09 -2.14
CA LEU A 85 -16.37 1.65 -1.07
C LEU A 85 -16.47 2.56 0.17
N PHE A 86 -16.75 3.84 -0.03
CA PHE A 86 -16.91 4.82 1.06
C PHE A 86 -18.31 4.79 1.68
N VAL A 87 -19.22 3.97 1.14
CA VAL A 87 -20.59 3.83 1.62
C VAL A 87 -20.72 2.50 2.37
N PRO A 88 -21.00 2.51 3.70
CA PRO A 88 -21.23 1.27 4.42
C PRO A 88 -22.52 0.59 3.96
N HIS A 89 -22.47 -0.72 3.81
CA HIS A 89 -23.62 -1.52 3.40
C HIS A 89 -24.64 -1.56 4.55
N GLY A 90 -25.91 -1.25 4.26
CA GLY A 90 -27.02 -1.31 5.23
C GLY A 90 -27.41 0.03 5.86
N VAL A 91 -26.77 1.15 5.49
CA VAL A 91 -27.17 2.47 5.97
C VAL A 91 -28.35 3.00 5.12
N PRO A 92 -29.46 3.43 5.75
CA PRO A 92 -30.58 4.08 5.05
C PRO A 92 -30.11 5.32 4.29
N VAL A 93 -30.63 5.53 3.07
CA VAL A 93 -30.18 6.60 2.14
C VAL A 93 -30.18 8.00 2.79
N TYR A 94 -31.10 8.26 3.72
CA TYR A 94 -31.19 9.54 4.44
C TYR A 94 -30.04 9.79 5.45
N LEU A 95 -29.36 8.74 5.93
CA LEU A 95 -28.23 8.84 6.86
C LEU A 95 -26.88 8.86 6.15
N LEU A 96 -26.84 8.59 4.84
CA LEU A 96 -25.61 8.60 4.05
C LEU A 96 -24.83 9.92 4.12
N PRO A 97 -25.45 11.12 4.07
CA PRO A 97 -24.71 12.38 4.13
C PRO A 97 -23.98 12.59 5.46
N LEU A 98 -24.45 12.00 6.57
CA LEU A 98 -23.80 12.10 7.88
C LEU A 98 -22.65 11.09 8.03
N VAL A 99 -22.71 9.97 7.31
CA VAL A 99 -21.75 8.86 7.44
C VAL A 99 -20.58 8.99 6.45
N VAL A 100 -20.81 9.66 5.32
CA VAL A 100 -19.80 9.87 4.26
C VAL A 100 -19.02 11.19 4.44
N LEU A 101 -19.57 12.15 5.19
CA LEU A 101 -18.97 13.46 5.48
C LEU A 101 -18.16 13.41 6.77
#